data_AF-A0A7S4KH88-F1
#
_entry.id   AF-A0A7S4KH88-F1
#
_cell.length_a   1.000
_cell.length_b   1.000
_cell.length_c   1.000
_cell.angle_alpha   90.00
_cell.angle_beta   90.00
_cell.angle_gamma   90.00
#
_symmetry.space_group_name_H-M   'P 1'
#
loop_
_entity.id
_entity.type
_entity.pdbx_description
1 polymer ?
#
loop_
_entity_poly.entity_id
_entity_poly.type
_entity_poly.pdbx_seq_one_letter_code
_entity_poly.pdbx_strand_id
1 'polypeptide(L)'
;NAIEFCTKVQLMMPSERWPKDLLESDDCANVVSKKDPNLTIFCGLRVKMGLAKGEAIRVEDPSSKKVNFSGAVLSKSISLCKAAAGGQILLPVDVWMEARKKVEKSSTEPTFFALGEFSFTEMKVVD
;
A
#
# COMPACT_ATOMS: atom_id res chain seq x y z
N ASN A 1 -11.26 7.65 1.00
CA ASN A 1 -9.95 8.24 1.42
C ASN A 1 -8.82 7.33 0.92
N ALA A 2 -7.53 7.70 1.08
CA ALA A 2 -6.41 6.91 0.54
C ALA A 2 -6.31 5.49 1.15
N ILE A 3 -6.60 5.36 2.45
CA ILE A 3 -6.60 4.05 3.14
C ILE A 3 -7.67 3.14 2.55
N GLU A 4 -8.90 3.60 2.41
CA GLU A 4 -9.99 2.84 1.78
C GLU A 4 -9.67 2.43 0.35
N PHE A 5 -9.04 3.32 -0.43
CA PHE A 5 -8.62 2.99 -1.79
C PHE A 5 -7.61 1.83 -1.77
N CYS A 6 -6.56 1.94 -0.96
CA CYS A 6 -5.56 0.88 -0.82
C CYS A 6 -6.17 -0.43 -0.33
N THR A 7 -7.02 -0.39 0.70
CA THR A 7 -7.72 -1.58 1.22
C THR A 7 -8.58 -2.23 0.15
N LYS A 8 -9.36 -1.45 -0.61
CA LYS A 8 -10.19 -1.97 -1.69
C LYS A 8 -9.34 -2.64 -2.77
N VAL A 9 -8.25 -2.00 -3.19
CA VAL A 9 -7.33 -2.61 -4.17
C VAL A 9 -6.84 -3.96 -3.66
N GLN A 10 -6.33 -4.04 -2.42
CA GLN A 10 -5.85 -5.31 -1.86
C GLN A 10 -6.94 -6.39 -1.81
N LEU A 11 -8.19 -6.03 -1.50
CA LEU A 11 -9.31 -6.99 -1.47
C LEU A 11 -9.77 -7.43 -2.86
N MET A 12 -9.59 -6.60 -3.89
CA MET A 12 -9.97 -6.94 -5.27
C MET A 12 -8.94 -7.86 -5.93
N MET A 13 -7.65 -7.68 -5.67
CA MET A 13 -6.56 -8.42 -6.35
C MET A 13 -6.80 -9.94 -6.44
N PRO A 14 -7.22 -10.65 -5.37
CA PRO A 14 -7.40 -12.10 -5.42
C PRO A 14 -8.55 -12.56 -6.34
N SER A 15 -9.51 -11.67 -6.62
CA SER A 15 -10.70 -11.95 -7.43
C SER A 15 -10.59 -11.53 -8.90
N GLU A 16 -9.51 -10.84 -9.25
CA GLU A 16 -9.26 -10.38 -10.61
C GLU A 16 -8.89 -11.53 -11.57
N ARG A 17 -9.15 -11.33 -12.86
CA ARG A 17 -8.84 -12.31 -13.91
C ARG A 17 -7.39 -12.18 -14.37
N TRP A 18 -6.49 -12.79 -13.62
CA TRP A 18 -5.07 -12.84 -13.98
C TRP A 18 -4.79 -13.82 -15.13
N PRO A 19 -3.86 -13.48 -16.05
CA PRO A 19 -3.37 -14.43 -17.05
C PRO A 19 -2.75 -15.67 -16.40
N LYS A 20 -2.97 -16.85 -17.00
CA LYS A 20 -2.48 -18.12 -16.45
C LYS A 20 -0.97 -18.14 -16.29
N ASP A 21 -0.25 -17.67 -17.31
CA ASP A 21 1.21 -17.59 -17.31
C ASP A 21 1.76 -16.75 -16.15
N LEU A 22 1.00 -15.75 -15.68
CA LEU A 22 1.37 -14.97 -14.50
C LEU A 22 1.22 -15.82 -13.22
N LEU A 23 0.14 -16.59 -13.10
CA LEU A 23 -0.15 -17.42 -11.94
C LEU A 23 0.82 -18.61 -11.77
N GLU A 24 1.54 -18.97 -12.82
CA GLU A 24 2.60 -19.98 -12.78
C GLU A 24 3.89 -19.48 -12.11
N SER A 25 4.05 -18.16 -11.96
CA SER A 25 5.16 -17.56 -11.21
C SER A 25 4.91 -17.61 -9.70
N ASP A 26 5.93 -17.97 -8.91
CA ASP A 26 5.87 -18.03 -7.44
C ASP A 26 5.39 -16.71 -6.80
N ASP A 27 5.77 -15.57 -7.39
CA ASP A 27 5.42 -14.24 -6.90
C ASP A 27 3.93 -13.90 -7.09
N CYS A 28 3.25 -14.60 -8.00
CA CYS A 28 1.86 -14.34 -8.38
C CYS A 28 0.95 -15.57 -8.17
N ALA A 29 1.51 -16.68 -7.71
CA ALA A 29 0.79 -17.91 -7.45
C ALA A 29 -0.36 -17.70 -6.47
N ASN A 30 -1.40 -18.52 -6.65
CA ASN A 30 -2.53 -18.59 -5.75
C ASN A 30 -2.06 -19.09 -4.37
N VAL A 31 -2.38 -18.34 -3.32
CA VAL A 31 -2.08 -18.69 -1.93
C VAL A 31 -3.39 -18.70 -1.16
N VAL A 32 -3.74 -19.85 -0.58
CA VAL A 32 -4.91 -20.03 0.27
C VAL A 32 -4.54 -19.98 1.76
N SER A 33 -5.51 -19.69 2.61
CA SER A 33 -5.33 -19.65 4.05
C SER A 33 -5.01 -21.04 4.60
N LYS A 34 -4.00 -21.10 5.49
CA LYS A 34 -3.68 -22.31 6.25
C LYS A 34 -4.83 -22.74 7.17
N LYS A 35 -5.72 -21.81 7.56
CA LYS A 35 -6.86 -22.08 8.45
C LYS A 35 -8.13 -22.46 7.70
N ASP A 36 -8.29 -21.97 6.47
CA ASP A 36 -9.45 -22.23 5.62
C ASP A 36 -9.00 -22.35 4.15
N PRO A 37 -8.92 -23.55 3.58
CA PRO A 37 -8.50 -23.75 2.19
C PRO A 37 -9.42 -23.10 1.15
N ASN A 38 -10.65 -22.74 1.51
CA ASN A 38 -11.57 -22.03 0.61
C ASN A 38 -11.32 -20.52 0.58
N LEU A 39 -10.53 -20.00 1.52
CA LEU A 39 -10.19 -18.59 1.59
C LEU A 39 -8.88 -18.32 0.83
N THR A 40 -8.99 -17.76 -0.37
CA THR A 40 -7.84 -17.24 -1.10
C THR A 40 -7.32 -15.97 -0.43
N ILE A 41 -6.01 -15.94 -0.13
CA ILE A 41 -5.30 -14.79 0.43
C ILE A 41 -4.64 -13.98 -0.69
N PHE A 42 -3.95 -14.65 -1.63
CA PHE A 42 -3.30 -14.00 -2.77
C PHE A 42 -3.64 -14.74 -4.07
N CYS A 43 -3.82 -13.98 -5.15
CA CYS A 43 -3.87 -14.50 -6.51
C CYS A 43 -3.43 -13.37 -7.45
N GLY A 44 -2.46 -13.63 -8.31
CA GLY A 44 -1.89 -12.63 -9.22
C GLY A 44 -0.93 -11.65 -8.54
N LEU A 45 -0.81 -10.45 -9.12
CA LEU A 45 0.14 -9.43 -8.68
C LEU A 45 -0.09 -9.04 -7.21
N ARG A 46 1.00 -8.82 -6.47
CA ARG A 46 0.96 -8.44 -5.05
C ARG A 46 1.49 -7.03 -4.87
N VAL A 47 0.58 -6.05 -4.81
CA VAL A 47 0.95 -4.63 -4.77
C VAL A 47 1.49 -4.24 -3.39
N LYS A 48 2.64 -3.58 -3.36
CA LYS A 48 3.20 -2.93 -2.17
C LYS A 48 2.65 -1.52 -2.05
N MET A 49 2.22 -1.10 -0.86
CA MET A 49 1.67 0.23 -0.65
C MET A 49 2.24 0.89 0.60
N GLY A 50 2.61 2.16 0.48
CA GLY A 50 3.06 3.01 1.59
C GLY A 50 2.26 4.30 1.63
N LEU A 51 1.71 4.64 2.80
CA LEU A 51 0.89 5.83 3.00
C LEU A 51 1.55 6.77 4.01
N ALA A 52 1.59 8.06 3.69
CA ALA A 52 2.00 9.11 4.61
C ALA A 52 1.03 10.30 4.50
N LYS A 53 0.93 11.07 5.57
CA LYS A 53 0.18 12.34 5.62
C LYS A 53 1.13 13.45 6.03
N GLY A 54 0.99 14.62 5.39
CA GLY A 54 1.82 15.78 5.64
C GLY A 54 1.71 16.78 4.48
N GLU A 55 2.44 17.88 4.60
CA GLU A 55 2.52 18.88 3.54
C GLU A 55 3.43 18.41 2.41
N ALA A 56 2.94 18.54 1.17
CA ALA A 56 3.67 18.22 -0.04
C ALA A 56 3.98 19.50 -0.81
N ILE A 57 5.17 19.55 -1.41
CA ILE A 57 5.57 20.64 -2.29
C ILE A 57 5.05 20.31 -3.69
N ARG A 58 4.12 21.12 -4.19
CA ARG A 58 3.57 21.01 -5.54
C ARG A 58 4.53 21.62 -6.55
N VAL A 59 5.02 20.82 -7.49
CA VAL A 59 5.92 21.25 -8.57
C VAL A 59 5.19 21.05 -9.89
N GLU A 60 4.95 22.12 -10.64
CA GLU A 60 4.30 22.04 -11.95
C GLU A 60 5.33 22.19 -13.05
N ASP A 61 5.34 21.24 -13.98
CA ASP A 61 6.18 21.32 -15.17
C ASP A 61 5.66 22.44 -16.10
N PRO A 62 6.46 23.48 -16.41
CA PRO A 62 5.97 24.64 -17.15
C PRO A 62 5.42 24.30 -18.54
N SER A 63 5.97 23.26 -19.17
CA SER A 63 5.70 22.87 -20.56
C SER A 63 4.50 21.93 -20.71
N SER A 64 4.43 20.89 -19.87
CA SER A 64 3.43 19.82 -19.95
C SER A 64 2.25 20.01 -19.00
N LYS A 65 2.33 20.99 -18.09
CA LYS A 65 1.34 21.23 -17.01
C LYS A 65 1.15 20.04 -16.06
N LYS A 66 2.06 19.06 -16.11
CA LYS A 66 2.05 17.92 -15.19
C LYS A 66 2.43 18.39 -13.78
N VAL A 67 1.70 17.88 -12.80
CA VAL A 67 1.93 18.19 -11.39
C VAL A 67 2.67 17.04 -10.73
N ASN A 68 3.87 17.33 -10.24
CA ASN A 68 4.65 16.46 -9.39
C ASN A 68 4.52 16.93 -7.94
N PHE A 69 4.70 15.99 -7.01
CA PHE A 69 4.81 16.30 -5.59
C PHE A 69 6.22 15.98 -5.12
N SER A 70 6.73 16.72 -4.14
CA SER A 70 8.01 16.47 -3.49
C SER A 70 7.96 16.81 -2.00
N GLY A 71 9.07 16.60 -1.29
CA GLY A 71 9.19 16.89 0.14
C GLY A 71 9.19 15.67 1.04
N ALA A 72 9.27 15.92 2.35
CA ALA A 72 9.45 14.90 3.37
C ALA A 72 8.30 13.88 3.42
N VAL A 73 7.06 14.32 3.22
CA VAL A 73 5.89 13.42 3.20
C VAL A 73 5.99 12.37 2.08
N LEU A 74 6.47 12.78 0.89
CA LEU A 74 6.62 11.86 -0.23
C LEU A 74 7.75 10.88 0.03
N SER A 75 8.90 11.36 0.50
CA SER A 75 10.03 10.51 0.89
C SER A 75 9.62 9.46 1.93
N LYS A 76 8.83 9.86 2.93
CA LYS A 76 8.26 8.95 3.93
C LYS A 76 7.35 7.90 3.30
N SER A 77 6.42 8.28 2.41
CA SER A 77 5.55 7.32 1.72
C SER A 77 6.32 6.33 0.84
N ILE A 78 7.38 6.78 0.16
CA ILE A 78 8.25 5.94 -0.67
C ILE A 78 8.98 4.93 0.21
N SER A 79 9.59 5.38 1.32
CA SER A 79 10.28 4.49 2.27
C SER A 79 9.35 3.42 2.83
N LEU A 80 8.12 3.79 3.20
CA LEU A 80 7.10 2.84 3.65
C LEU A 80 6.72 1.84 2.55
N CYS A 81 6.54 2.29 1.31
CA CYS A 81 6.21 1.43 0.18
C CYS A 81 7.35 0.44 -0.11
N LYS A 82 8.61 0.89 -0.07
CA LYS A 82 9.79 0.04 -0.24
C LYS A 82 9.89 -1.03 0.86
N ALA A 83 9.56 -0.67 2.10
CA ALA A 83 9.60 -1.58 3.25
C ALA A 83 8.44 -2.59 3.28
N ALA A 84 7.33 -2.31 2.61
CA ALA A 84 6.17 -3.20 2.58
C ALA A 84 6.48 -4.52 1.86
N ALA A 85 5.86 -5.62 2.30
CA ALA A 85 5.76 -6.84 1.52
C ALA A 85 4.67 -6.73 0.45
N GLY A 86 4.71 -7.61 -0.56
CA GLY A 86 3.62 -7.69 -1.56
C GLY A 86 2.29 -8.00 -0.88
N GLY A 87 1.25 -7.23 -1.21
CA GLY A 87 -0.06 -7.35 -0.56
C GLY A 87 -0.20 -6.59 0.75
N GLN A 88 0.83 -5.85 1.18
CA GLN A 88 0.84 -5.11 2.43
C GLN A 88 0.68 -3.60 2.22
N ILE A 89 -0.03 -2.96 3.15
CA ILE A 89 -0.15 -1.51 3.27
C ILE A 89 0.57 -1.09 4.54
N LEU A 90 1.60 -0.24 4.42
CA LEU A 90 2.29 0.35 5.56
C LEU A 90 1.93 1.83 5.73
N LEU A 91 1.67 2.24 6.97
CA LEU A 91 1.38 3.62 7.33
C LEU A 91 1.82 3.92 8.76
N PRO A 92 2.14 5.18 9.08
CA PRO A 92 2.39 5.62 10.45
C PRO A 92 1.15 5.49 11.34
N VAL A 93 1.37 5.22 12.63
CA VAL A 93 0.29 4.99 13.60
C VAL A 93 -0.59 6.23 13.81
N ASP A 94 -0.01 7.43 13.80
CA ASP A 94 -0.73 8.70 13.92
C ASP A 94 -1.71 8.90 12.74
N VAL A 95 -1.26 8.60 11.52
CA VAL A 95 -2.11 8.64 10.31
C VAL A 95 -3.30 7.70 10.43
N TRP A 96 -3.09 6.49 10.97
CA TRP A 96 -4.18 5.55 11.22
C TRP A 96 -5.15 6.07 12.30
N MET A 97 -4.63 6.56 13.42
CA MET A 97 -5.44 7.01 14.55
C MET A 97 -6.38 8.17 14.19
N GLU A 98 -5.95 9.05 13.28
CA GLU A 98 -6.79 10.12 12.74
C GLU A 98 -7.85 9.61 11.75
N ALA A 99 -7.50 8.61 10.94
CA ALA A 99 -8.36 8.12 9.87
C ALA A 99 -9.37 7.06 10.33
N ARG A 100 -9.08 6.29 11.39
CA ARG A 100 -9.86 5.11 11.82
C ARG A 100 -11.35 5.39 12.01
N LYS A 101 -11.71 6.52 12.61
CA LYS A 101 -13.12 6.92 12.84
C LYS A 101 -13.91 7.08 11.54
N LYS A 102 -13.23 7.39 10.43
CA LYS A 102 -13.84 7.52 9.10
C LYS A 102 -13.89 6.16 8.39
N VAL A 103 -12.86 5.33 8.57
CA VAL A 103 -12.75 3.99 7.98
C VAL A 103 -13.72 3.00 8.64
N GLU A 104 -13.94 3.08 9.96
CA GLU A 104 -14.90 2.25 10.71
C GLU A 104 -16.36 2.44 10.23
N LYS A 105 -16.66 3.56 9.57
CA LYS A 105 -17.97 3.80 8.95
C LYS A 105 -18.07 3.25 7.52
N SER A 106 -16.98 2.72 6.98
CA SER A 106 -16.93 2.10 5.66
C SER A 106 -17.18 0.59 5.78
N SER A 107 -17.80 -0.03 4.77
CA SER A 107 -18.13 -1.46 4.76
C SER A 107 -16.92 -2.40 4.66
N THR A 108 -15.71 -1.85 4.58
CA THR A 108 -14.45 -2.59 4.59
C THR A 108 -13.85 -2.47 5.97
N GLU A 109 -13.75 -3.57 6.72
CA GLU A 109 -13.05 -3.65 8.00
C GLU A 109 -11.62 -4.20 7.80
N PRO A 110 -10.63 -3.35 7.50
CA PRO A 110 -9.25 -3.79 7.42
C PRO A 110 -8.75 -4.30 8.77
N THR A 111 -7.99 -5.40 8.75
CA THR A 111 -7.26 -5.86 9.93
C THR A 111 -5.94 -5.09 10.03
N PHE A 112 -5.63 -4.56 11.22
CA PHE A 112 -4.40 -3.80 11.47
C PHE A 112 -3.52 -4.49 12.51
N PHE A 113 -2.21 -4.42 12.29
CA PHE A 113 -1.21 -4.91 13.22
C PHE A 113 -0.15 -3.82 13.44
N ALA A 114 0.08 -3.47 14.70
CA ALA A 114 1.19 -2.59 15.06
C ALA A 114 2.50 -3.37 14.88
N LEU A 115 3.36 -2.92 13.96
CA LEU A 115 4.63 -3.57 13.68
C LEU A 115 5.76 -3.13 14.63
N GLY A 116 5.53 -2.09 15.42
CA GLY A 116 6.53 -1.48 16.31
C GLY A 116 6.99 -0.10 15.84
N GLU A 117 8.08 0.38 16.43
CA GLU A 117 8.71 1.66 16.11
C GLU A 117 9.90 1.45 15.17
N PHE A 118 9.96 2.26 14.10
CA PHE A 118 11.00 2.16 13.08
C PHE A 118 11.51 3.56 12.73
N SER A 119 12.83 3.70 12.60
CA SER A 119 13.46 4.90 12.05
C SER A 119 13.84 4.65 10.60
N PHE A 120 13.27 5.44 9.70
CA PHE A 120 13.69 5.49 8.30
C PHE A 120 14.71 6.61 8.18
N THR A 121 15.98 6.32 8.47
CA THR A 121 17.06 7.26 8.11
C THR A 121 17.12 7.32 6.59
N GLU A 122 17.14 8.52 6.02
CA GLU A 122 17.08 8.76 4.58
C GLU A 122 17.92 7.76 3.79
N MET A 123 17.28 6.90 3.01
CA MET A 123 17.95 6.18 1.93
C MET A 123 18.31 7.23 0.88
N LYS A 124 19.52 7.78 0.96
CA LYS A 124 20.09 8.57 -0.14
C LYS A 124 20.17 7.64 -1.35
N VAL A 125 19.27 7.85 -2.31
CA VAL A 125 19.47 7.32 -3.66
C VAL A 125 20.60 8.15 -4.24
N VAL A 126 21.76 7.53 -4.40
CA VAL A 126 22.86 8.11 -5.17
C VAL A 126 22.54 7.75 -6.62
N ASP A 127 22.23 8.76 -7.43
CA ASP A 127 22.12 8.62 -8.89
C ASP A 127 23.51 8.31 -9.51
#